data_AF-A0A1B6HN74-F1
#
_entry.id   AF-A0A1B6HN74-F1
#
_cell.length_a   1.000
_cell.length_b   1.000
_cell.length_c   1.000
_cell.angle_alpha   90.00
_cell.angle_beta   90.00
_cell.angle_gamma   90.00
#
_symmetry.space_group_name_H-M   'P 1'
#
loop_
_entity.id
_entity.type
_entity.pdbx_description
1 polymer ?
#
loop_
_entity_poly.entity_id
_entity_poly.type
_entity_poly.pdbx_seq_one_letter_code
_entity_poly.pdbx_strand_id
1 'polypeptide(L)'
;PITMGTCLLMLLAFYGTVIIAEASKCDEDTIKKIKELWGEHVPKILETAVANGKEVVIATTPFYYDVDRKCVYSIFVKDKDQYKIINTEVPKRGSAITTVLPINEYEGYTNVPEKTVRRYYILYEGGVHLLYKCSTDGEIGPAEAAIKVRASGYDKDKLSEARDIAKKLDMNLSTEFPESCLD
;
A
#
# COMPACT_ATOMS: atom_id res chain seq x y z
N PRO A 1 -10.63 -30.50 63.31
CA PRO A 1 -10.49 -29.02 63.21
C PRO A 1 -9.38 -28.66 62.21
N ILE A 2 -9.74 -27.79 61.27
CA ILE A 2 -9.01 -27.37 60.07
C ILE A 2 -7.89 -26.38 60.45
N THR A 3 -6.77 -26.37 59.70
CA THR A 3 -6.13 -25.22 58.97
C THR A 3 -4.62 -25.45 58.84
N MET A 4 -4.11 -25.62 57.61
CA MET A 4 -3.43 -24.59 56.78
C MET A 4 -2.08 -24.11 57.38
N GLY A 5 -0.99 -23.95 56.65
CA GLY A 5 -0.89 -23.68 55.23
C GLY A 5 0.46 -24.13 54.68
N THR A 6 0.33 -24.88 53.60
CA THR A 6 1.37 -25.33 52.68
C THR A 6 1.91 -24.16 51.86
N CYS A 7 3.17 -24.30 51.44
CA CYS A 7 3.76 -23.74 50.22
C CYS A 7 3.91 -22.22 50.11
N LEU A 8 5.08 -21.79 50.57
CA LEU A 8 6.08 -21.03 49.80
C LEU A 8 5.74 -20.89 48.29
N LEU A 9 4.99 -19.86 47.92
CA LEU A 9 4.81 -19.43 46.53
C LEU A 9 5.98 -18.53 46.12
N MET A 10 7.14 -19.15 45.87
CA MET A 10 8.09 -18.63 44.90
C MET A 10 7.52 -18.95 43.52
N LEU A 11 7.01 -17.96 42.78
CA LEU A 11 6.86 -17.95 41.30
C LEU A 11 6.19 -16.62 40.88
N LEU A 12 6.87 -15.51 41.15
CA LEU A 12 6.59 -14.21 40.53
C LEU A 12 7.86 -13.78 39.79
N ALA A 13 7.96 -14.15 38.51
CA ALA A 13 8.67 -13.39 37.46
C ALA A 13 8.57 -14.14 36.10
N PHE A 14 7.36 -14.53 35.70
CA PHE A 14 7.06 -14.81 34.30
C PHE A 14 6.32 -13.60 33.72
N TYR A 15 7.03 -12.47 33.63
CA TYR A 15 6.68 -11.38 32.73
C TYR A 15 7.82 -11.27 31.71
N GLY A 16 8.10 -12.38 31.03
CA GLY A 16 8.54 -12.27 29.66
C GLY A 16 7.34 -11.73 28.89
N THR A 17 7.29 -10.43 28.67
CA THR A 17 6.49 -9.89 27.56
C THR A 17 7.01 -10.59 26.32
N VAL A 18 6.33 -11.66 25.93
CA VAL A 18 6.42 -12.18 24.57
C VAL A 18 5.85 -11.06 23.73
N ILE A 19 6.72 -10.14 23.32
CA ILE A 19 6.48 -9.35 22.13
C ILE A 19 6.41 -10.43 21.06
N ILE A 20 5.20 -10.89 20.77
CA ILE A 20 4.92 -11.55 19.50
C ILE A 20 5.20 -10.43 18.52
N ALA A 21 6.45 -10.34 18.07
CA ALA A 21 6.79 -9.57 16.90
C ALA A 21 6.03 -10.30 15.79
N GLU A 22 4.81 -9.84 15.53
CA GLU A 22 4.05 -10.28 14.39
C GLU A 22 4.97 -10.05 13.20
N ALA A 23 5.40 -11.14 12.57
CA ALA A 23 6.24 -11.05 11.40
C ALA A 23 5.52 -10.12 10.41
N SER A 24 6.29 -9.28 9.72
CA SER A 24 5.76 -8.27 8.80
C SER A 24 6.20 -8.58 7.37
N LYS A 25 5.27 -8.49 6.42
CA LYS A 25 5.56 -8.49 4.96
C LYS A 25 6.20 -7.20 4.49
N CYS A 26 6.23 -6.17 5.31
CA CYS A 26 6.96 -4.94 5.02
C CYS A 26 8.45 -5.17 5.23
N ASP A 27 9.20 -5.07 4.13
CA ASP A 27 10.66 -5.11 4.12
C ASP A 27 11.21 -3.77 4.64
N GLU A 28 11.89 -3.80 5.79
CA GLU A 28 12.37 -2.59 6.46
C GLU A 28 13.45 -1.86 5.66
N ASP A 29 14.31 -2.58 4.94
CA ASP A 29 15.35 -2.00 4.10
C ASP A 29 14.75 -1.24 2.92
N THR A 30 13.68 -1.77 2.33
CA THR A 30 12.90 -1.12 1.27
C THR A 30 12.23 0.14 1.79
N ILE A 31 11.57 0.07 2.95
CA ILE A 31 10.96 1.26 3.58
C ILE A 31 12.03 2.32 3.89
N LYS A 32 13.20 1.92 4.39
CA LYS A 32 14.30 2.84 4.67
C LYS A 32 14.77 3.54 3.38
N LYS A 33 15.01 2.79 2.30
CA LYS A 33 15.38 3.36 0.99
C LYS A 33 14.29 4.32 0.47
N ILE A 34 13.00 3.98 0.64
CA ILE A 34 11.90 4.88 0.27
C ILE A 34 11.96 6.19 1.07
N LYS A 35 12.18 6.12 2.38
CA LYS A 35 12.31 7.32 3.23
C LYS A 35 13.54 8.16 2.85
N GLU A 36 14.65 7.51 2.49
CA GLU A 36 15.85 8.20 1.98
C GLU A 36 15.57 8.92 0.66
N LEU A 37 14.78 8.32 -0.24
CA LEU A 37 14.34 8.97 -1.49
C LEU A 37 13.44 10.17 -1.24
N TRP A 38 12.59 10.13 -0.22
CA TRP A 38 11.77 11.28 0.17
C TRP A 38 12.63 12.43 0.71
N GLY A 39 13.71 12.11 1.44
CA GLY A 39 14.53 13.11 2.13
C GLY A 39 13.66 13.96 3.06
N GLU A 40 13.68 15.28 2.89
CA GLU A 40 12.83 16.22 3.65
C GLU A 40 11.40 16.35 3.09
N HIS A 41 11.12 15.74 1.94
CA HIS A 41 9.88 15.90 1.18
C HIS A 41 9.02 14.64 1.25
N VAL A 42 8.38 14.43 2.41
CA VAL A 42 7.39 13.35 2.58
C VAL A 42 6.13 13.67 1.75
N PRO A 43 5.64 12.74 0.90
CA PRO A 43 4.53 13.02 0.01
C PRO A 43 3.21 13.22 0.76
N LYS A 44 2.44 14.24 0.34
CA LYS A 44 1.05 14.49 0.75
C LYS A 44 0.09 13.84 -0.24
N ILE A 45 -0.63 12.81 0.18
CA ILE A 45 -1.27 11.86 -0.73
C ILE A 45 -2.74 12.18 -0.93
N LEU A 46 -3.54 12.17 0.13
CA LEU A 46 -5.01 12.12 0.04
C LEU A 46 -5.61 13.40 -0.52
N GLU A 47 -5.12 14.57 -0.09
CA GLU A 47 -5.57 15.85 -0.65
C GLU A 47 -5.28 15.94 -2.15
N THR A 48 -4.07 15.55 -2.54
CA THR A 48 -3.64 15.55 -3.94
C THR A 48 -4.39 14.51 -4.76
N ALA A 49 -4.66 13.32 -4.21
CA ALA A 49 -5.37 12.25 -4.87
C ALA A 49 -6.84 12.61 -5.12
N VAL A 50 -7.49 13.27 -4.16
CA VAL A 50 -8.86 13.82 -4.35
C VAL A 50 -8.87 14.84 -5.49
N ALA A 51 -7.86 15.70 -5.59
CA ALA A 51 -7.74 16.67 -6.68
C ALA A 51 -7.43 16.02 -8.04
N ASN A 52 -6.68 14.91 -8.06
CA ASN A 52 -6.33 14.16 -9.28
C ASN A 52 -7.51 13.37 -9.86
N GLY A 53 -8.50 13.00 -9.04
CA GLY A 53 -9.70 12.28 -9.49
C GLY A 53 -9.44 10.81 -9.81
N LYS A 54 -9.66 10.39 -11.07
CA LYS A 54 -9.50 9.00 -11.52
C LYS A 54 -8.02 8.68 -11.74
N GLU A 55 -7.51 7.69 -11.02
CA GLU A 55 -6.20 7.08 -11.21
C GLU A 55 -6.37 5.69 -11.82
N VAL A 56 -5.46 5.33 -12.74
CA VAL A 56 -5.46 4.06 -13.48
C VAL A 56 -4.16 3.32 -13.22
N VAL A 57 -4.25 2.04 -12.87
CA VAL A 57 -3.06 1.18 -12.75
C VAL A 57 -2.56 0.83 -14.15
N ILE A 58 -1.28 1.05 -14.41
CA ILE A 58 -0.65 0.75 -15.72
C ILE A 58 0.41 -0.34 -15.64
N ALA A 59 1.01 -0.56 -14.46
CA ALA A 59 1.97 -1.64 -14.25
C ALA A 59 1.98 -2.09 -12.80
N THR A 60 2.20 -3.38 -12.55
CA THR A 60 2.37 -3.95 -11.21
C THR A 60 3.43 -5.05 -11.21
N THR A 61 3.89 -5.39 -10.01
CA THR A 61 4.55 -6.67 -9.77
C THR A 61 3.58 -7.84 -10.04
N PRO A 62 4.09 -9.05 -10.33
CA PRO A 62 3.26 -10.24 -10.41
C PRO A 62 2.39 -10.41 -9.16
N PHE A 63 1.16 -10.91 -9.35
CA PHE A 63 0.21 -11.25 -8.28
C PHE A 63 -0.27 -10.07 -7.41
N TYR A 64 0.07 -8.82 -7.74
CA TYR A 64 -0.52 -7.66 -7.07
C TYR A 64 -2.05 -7.63 -7.20
N TYR A 65 -2.53 -7.99 -8.39
CA TYR A 65 -3.93 -8.23 -8.72
C TYR A 65 -4.10 -9.63 -9.32
N ASP A 66 -5.34 -10.12 -9.32
CA ASP A 66 -5.68 -11.35 -10.04
C ASP A 66 -5.34 -11.25 -11.54
N VAL A 67 -4.83 -12.33 -12.13
CA VAL A 67 -4.33 -12.38 -13.52
C VAL A 67 -5.41 -12.14 -14.59
N ASP A 68 -6.68 -12.18 -14.21
CA ASP A 68 -7.82 -11.98 -15.09
C ASP A 68 -8.28 -10.50 -15.15
N ARG A 69 -7.64 -9.59 -14.41
CA ARG A 69 -7.97 -8.16 -14.48
C ARG A 69 -7.54 -7.55 -15.81
N LYS A 70 -8.47 -6.82 -16.42
CA LYS A 70 -8.29 -6.05 -17.65
C LYS A 70 -7.86 -4.62 -17.35
N CYS A 71 -8.52 -3.98 -16.39
CA CYS A 71 -8.21 -2.61 -15.94
C CYS A 71 -8.47 -2.48 -14.44
N VAL A 72 -7.71 -1.63 -13.76
CA VAL A 72 -7.93 -1.31 -12.35
C VAL A 72 -7.86 0.20 -12.15
N TYR A 73 -8.85 0.73 -11.44
CA TYR A 73 -9.00 2.16 -11.20
C TYR A 73 -9.12 2.47 -9.72
N SER A 74 -8.70 3.67 -9.34
CA SER A 74 -8.91 4.25 -8.01
C SER A 74 -9.46 5.66 -8.15
N ILE A 75 -10.46 6.00 -7.35
CA ILE A 75 -10.93 7.38 -7.18
C ILE A 75 -10.89 7.69 -5.69
N PHE A 76 -10.25 8.79 -5.33
CA PHE A 76 -10.21 9.25 -3.95
C PHE A 76 -11.29 10.31 -3.74
N VAL A 77 -12.04 10.17 -2.66
CA VAL A 77 -13.10 11.12 -2.28
C VAL A 77 -12.95 11.49 -0.82
N LYS A 78 -13.28 12.73 -0.49
CA LYS A 78 -13.43 13.19 0.89
C LYS A 78 -14.91 13.31 1.19
N ASP A 79 -15.39 12.53 2.16
CA ASP A 79 -16.76 12.58 2.64
C ASP A 79 -16.75 13.07 4.08
N LYS A 80 -17.20 14.32 4.28
CA LYS A 80 -17.07 15.06 5.54
C LYS A 80 -15.61 15.06 6.03
N ASP A 81 -15.33 14.33 7.10
CA ASP A 81 -14.03 14.27 7.77
C ASP A 81 -13.24 13.00 7.46
N GLN A 82 -13.73 12.12 6.57
CA GLN A 82 -13.07 10.85 6.23
C GLN A 82 -12.76 10.76 4.73
N TYR A 83 -11.51 10.47 4.41
CA TYR A 83 -11.12 10.09 3.06
C TYR A 83 -11.50 8.63 2.78
N LYS A 84 -11.92 8.38 1.54
CA LYS A 84 -12.26 7.05 1.04
C LYS A 84 -11.57 6.85 -0.32
N ILE A 85 -11.21 5.60 -0.59
CA ILE A 85 -10.78 5.15 -1.91
C ILE A 85 -11.86 4.24 -2.48
N ILE A 86 -12.30 4.55 -3.70
CA ILE A 86 -13.17 3.72 -4.50
C ILE A 86 -12.27 2.99 -5.49
N ASN A 87 -12.07 1.68 -5.27
CA ASN A 87 -11.29 0.83 -6.17
C ASN A 87 -12.24 0.03 -7.05
N THR A 88 -12.01 0.06 -8.36
CA THR A 88 -12.77 -0.73 -9.33
C THR A 88 -11.83 -1.63 -10.12
N GLU A 89 -12.05 -2.93 -10.02
CA GLU A 89 -11.35 -3.94 -10.79
C GLU A 89 -12.27 -4.47 -11.90
N VAL A 90 -11.85 -4.30 -13.15
CA VAL A 90 -12.60 -4.77 -14.33
C VAL A 90 -11.98 -6.08 -14.80
N PRO A 91 -12.65 -7.23 -14.64
CA PRO A 91 -12.13 -8.50 -15.14
C PRO A 91 -12.29 -8.60 -16.67
N LYS A 92 -11.52 -9.51 -17.30
CA LYS A 92 -11.65 -9.84 -18.73
C LYS A 92 -13.01 -10.44 -19.08
N ARG A 93 -13.68 -11.07 -18.09
CA ARG A 93 -15.01 -11.66 -18.21
C ARG A 93 -15.80 -11.41 -16.92
N GLY A 94 -17.10 -11.18 -17.05
CA GLY A 94 -17.98 -10.90 -15.91
C GLY A 94 -18.10 -9.42 -15.59
N SER A 95 -18.65 -9.12 -14.42
CA SER A 95 -18.95 -7.76 -13.97
C SER A 95 -17.77 -7.12 -13.26
N ALA A 96 -17.66 -5.79 -13.35
CA ALA A 96 -16.69 -5.04 -12.57
C ALA A 96 -16.95 -5.18 -11.06
N ILE A 97 -15.88 -5.26 -10.29
CA ILE A 97 -15.91 -5.35 -8.83
C ILE A 97 -15.53 -3.98 -8.29
N THR A 98 -16.42 -3.35 -7.52
CA THR A 98 -16.16 -2.04 -6.90
C THR A 98 -16.15 -2.18 -5.39
N THR A 99 -15.08 -1.69 -4.77
CA THR A 99 -14.90 -1.67 -3.32
C THR A 99 -14.67 -0.24 -2.86
N VAL A 100 -15.41 0.20 -1.85
CA VAL A 100 -15.22 1.49 -1.19
C VAL A 100 -14.59 1.24 0.18
N LEU A 101 -13.42 1.82 0.42
CA LEU A 101 -12.69 1.63 1.68
C LEU A 101 -12.38 2.98 2.31
N PRO A 102 -12.53 3.12 3.64
CA PRO A 102 -11.93 4.24 4.34
C PRO A 102 -10.41 4.18 4.18
N ILE A 103 -9.76 5.35 4.13
CA ILE A 103 -8.31 5.44 3.99
C ILE A 103 -7.78 6.58 4.83
N ASN A 104 -6.69 6.31 5.54
CA ASN A 104 -5.95 7.31 6.30
C ASN A 104 -4.56 7.47 5.69
N GLU A 105 -3.96 8.62 5.94
CA GLU A 105 -2.60 8.96 5.53
C GLU A 105 -1.74 9.16 6.78
N TYR A 106 -0.52 8.62 6.72
CA TYR A 106 0.50 8.77 7.73
C TYR A 106 1.85 8.82 7.03
N GLU A 107 2.66 9.85 7.28
CA GLU A 107 4.08 9.90 6.90
C GLU A 107 4.42 9.27 5.53
N GLY A 108 3.74 9.71 4.46
CA GLY A 108 4.02 9.26 3.09
C GLY A 108 3.48 7.87 2.72
N TYR A 109 2.65 7.26 3.57
CA TYR A 109 1.89 6.07 3.24
C TYR A 109 0.40 6.22 3.56
N THR A 110 -0.39 5.33 2.95
CA THR A 110 -1.81 5.17 3.30
C THR A 110 -2.11 3.78 3.83
N ASN A 111 -3.12 3.67 4.68
CA ASN A 111 -3.66 2.40 5.12
C ASN A 111 -5.19 2.45 5.18
N VAL A 112 -5.80 1.28 5.17
CA VAL A 112 -7.23 1.14 5.49
C VAL A 112 -7.29 0.89 7.00
N PRO A 113 -8.08 1.67 7.76
CA PRO A 113 -8.30 1.42 9.18
C PRO A 113 -8.62 -0.06 9.45
N GLU A 114 -8.08 -0.61 10.54
CA GLU A 114 -8.27 -2.00 10.97
C GLU A 114 -7.70 -3.06 10.01
N LYS A 115 -7.02 -2.64 8.94
CA LYS A 115 -6.24 -3.54 8.07
C LYS A 115 -4.76 -3.33 8.29
N THR A 116 -4.03 -4.42 8.12
CA THR A 116 -2.57 -4.51 8.24
C THR A 116 -1.85 -4.07 6.97
N VAL A 117 -2.56 -3.70 5.91
CA VAL A 117 -1.96 -3.29 4.63
C VAL A 117 -1.59 -1.80 4.64
N ARG A 118 -0.31 -1.53 4.36
CA ARG A 118 0.23 -0.18 4.10
C ARG A 118 0.59 -0.02 2.62
N ARG A 119 0.46 1.21 2.12
CA ARG A 119 0.87 1.61 0.76
C ARG A 119 1.73 2.86 0.84
N TYR A 120 3.04 2.67 0.74
CA TYR A 120 4.04 3.73 0.70
C TYR A 120 4.11 4.32 -0.70
N TYR A 121 4.00 5.64 -0.82
CA TYR A 121 4.08 6.32 -2.12
C TYR A 121 5.52 6.78 -2.36
N ILE A 122 6.24 6.06 -3.21
CA ILE A 122 7.66 6.28 -3.46
C ILE A 122 7.86 7.52 -4.33
N LEU A 123 7.02 7.67 -5.36
CA LEU A 123 6.93 8.85 -6.22
C LEU A 123 5.45 9.26 -6.31
N TYR A 124 5.16 10.55 -6.17
CA TYR A 124 3.81 11.10 -6.29
C TYR A 124 3.86 12.50 -6.92
N GLU A 125 4.10 12.54 -8.23
CA GLU A 125 4.36 13.79 -8.95
C GLU A 125 3.90 13.69 -10.40
N GLY A 126 3.51 14.82 -11.02
CA GLY A 126 3.13 14.85 -12.43
C GLY A 126 1.93 13.98 -12.79
N GLY A 127 1.10 13.59 -11.81
CA GLY A 127 0.01 12.62 -12.01
C GLY A 127 0.49 11.17 -12.19
N VAL A 128 1.71 10.85 -11.75
CA VAL A 128 2.29 9.50 -11.75
C VAL A 128 2.61 9.09 -10.32
N HIS A 129 2.12 7.92 -9.92
CA HIS A 129 2.26 7.40 -8.57
C HIS A 129 2.94 6.04 -8.61
N LEU A 130 4.16 5.94 -8.07
CA LEU A 130 4.80 4.67 -7.77
C LEU A 130 4.52 4.32 -6.31
N LEU A 131 3.95 3.15 -6.07
CA LEU A 131 3.61 2.70 -4.72
C LEU A 131 4.17 1.32 -4.40
N TYR A 132 4.66 1.19 -3.17
CA TYR A 132 5.02 -0.07 -2.53
C TYR A 132 3.92 -0.45 -1.54
N LYS A 133 3.33 -1.63 -1.73
CA LYS A 133 2.32 -2.21 -0.85
C LYS A 133 2.99 -3.29 -0.01
N CYS A 134 2.65 -3.33 1.27
CA CYS A 134 3.06 -4.41 2.15
C CYS A 134 2.03 -4.64 3.26
N SER A 135 2.09 -5.79 3.90
CA SER A 135 1.29 -6.11 5.08
C SER A 135 2.16 -6.05 6.33
N THR A 136 1.63 -5.51 7.42
CA THR A 136 2.33 -5.49 8.72
C THR A 136 2.19 -6.80 9.47
N ASP A 137 1.36 -7.71 8.98
CA ASP A 137 1.21 -9.09 9.47
C ASP A 137 1.69 -10.11 8.42
N GLY A 138 2.22 -11.23 8.88
CA GLY A 138 2.74 -12.32 8.06
C GLY A 138 4.23 -12.22 7.71
N GLU A 139 4.80 -13.32 7.26
CA GLU A 139 6.24 -13.42 6.96
C GLU A 139 6.70 -12.43 5.89
N ILE A 140 7.95 -11.95 5.99
CA ILE A 140 8.59 -11.10 4.97
C ILE A 140 8.35 -11.69 3.58
N GLY A 141 7.79 -10.87 2.69
CA GLY A 141 7.38 -11.27 1.35
C GLY A 141 8.12 -10.51 0.26
N PRO A 142 7.99 -10.94 -1.00
CA PRO A 142 8.52 -10.18 -2.13
C PRO A 142 7.84 -8.81 -2.21
N ALA A 143 8.53 -7.84 -2.84
CA ALA A 143 7.97 -6.51 -2.98
C ALA A 143 6.70 -6.52 -3.84
N GLU A 144 5.60 -5.97 -3.32
CA GLU A 144 4.40 -5.70 -4.09
C GLU A 144 4.40 -4.22 -4.49
N ALA A 145 4.43 -3.93 -5.79
CA ALA A 145 4.45 -2.55 -6.26
C ALA A 145 3.50 -2.33 -7.43
N ALA A 146 3.06 -1.08 -7.58
CA ALA A 146 2.26 -0.65 -8.71
C ALA A 146 2.66 0.76 -9.16
N ILE A 147 2.47 1.04 -10.46
CA ILE A 147 2.42 2.39 -10.98
C ILE A 147 0.97 2.70 -11.35
N LYS A 148 0.50 3.84 -10.85
CA LYS A 148 -0.76 4.46 -11.26
C LYS A 148 -0.49 5.76 -11.97
N VAL A 149 -1.40 6.15 -12.86
CA VAL A 149 -1.38 7.46 -13.51
C VAL A 149 -2.76 8.10 -13.48
N ARG A 150 -2.79 9.43 -13.49
CA ARG A 150 -4.03 10.20 -13.59
C ARG A 150 -4.63 10.05 -14.99
N ALA A 151 -5.89 9.63 -15.06
CA ALA A 151 -6.58 9.37 -16.33
C ALA A 151 -6.68 10.61 -17.24
N SER A 152 -6.88 11.79 -16.65
CA SER A 152 -6.99 13.05 -17.40
C SER A 152 -5.67 13.58 -17.96
N GLY A 153 -4.54 12.90 -17.69
CA GLY A 153 -3.22 13.24 -18.20
C GLY A 153 -2.16 13.24 -17.11
N TYR A 154 -0.96 12.76 -17.48
CA TYR A 154 0.20 12.60 -16.61
C TYR A 154 1.50 12.93 -17.36
N ASP A 155 2.56 13.20 -16.61
CA ASP A 155 3.89 13.48 -17.12
C ASP A 155 4.64 12.18 -17.47
N LYS A 156 5.06 12.06 -18.73
CA LYS A 156 5.77 10.88 -19.24
C LYS A 156 7.21 10.77 -18.72
N ASP A 157 7.84 11.89 -18.41
CA ASP A 157 9.19 11.89 -17.84
C ASP A 157 9.12 11.35 -16.40
N LYS A 158 8.08 11.73 -15.66
CA LYS A 158 7.79 11.18 -14.33
C LYS A 158 7.41 9.69 -14.36
N LEU A 159 6.75 9.23 -15.41
CA LEU A 159 6.53 7.79 -15.61
C LEU A 159 7.85 7.04 -15.83
N SER A 160 8.75 7.60 -16.62
CA SER A 160 10.07 7.00 -16.85
C SER A 160 10.89 6.96 -15.55
N GLU A 161 10.89 8.07 -14.80
CA GLU A 161 11.49 8.16 -13.47
C GLU A 161 10.92 7.11 -12.49
N ALA A 162 9.60 6.95 -12.44
CA ALA A 162 8.95 5.93 -11.62
C ALA A 162 9.44 4.52 -11.94
N ARG A 163 9.58 4.18 -13.23
CA ARG A 163 10.08 2.85 -13.65
C ARG A 163 11.54 2.65 -13.25
N ASP A 164 12.38 3.67 -13.37
CA ASP A 164 13.78 3.61 -12.95
C ASP A 164 13.93 3.46 -11.42
N ILE A 165 13.11 4.17 -10.64
CA ILE A 165 13.09 4.02 -9.18
C ILE A 165 12.63 2.60 -8.80
N ALA A 166 11.56 2.09 -9.42
CA ALA A 166 11.08 0.74 -9.17
C ALA A 166 12.19 -0.30 -9.41
N LYS A 167 12.93 -0.17 -10.52
CA LYS A 167 14.05 -1.05 -10.83
C LYS A 167 15.18 -0.96 -9.80
N LYS A 168 15.51 0.23 -9.31
CA LYS A 168 16.54 0.43 -8.26
C LYS A 168 16.14 -0.17 -6.91
N LEU A 169 14.85 -0.32 -6.67
CA LEU A 169 14.29 -0.92 -5.45
C LEU A 169 13.92 -2.41 -5.65
N ASP A 170 14.41 -3.04 -6.72
CA ASP A 170 14.16 -4.45 -7.06
C ASP A 170 12.66 -4.81 -7.22
N MET A 171 11.83 -3.82 -7.57
CA MET A 171 10.40 -3.98 -7.84
C MET A 171 10.19 -4.29 -9.33
N ASN A 172 10.12 -5.57 -9.68
CA ASN A 172 9.90 -6.01 -11.06
C ASN A 172 8.44 -5.81 -11.50
N LEU A 173 8.14 -4.67 -12.12
CA LEU A 173 6.81 -4.32 -12.64
C LEU A 173 6.51 -5.00 -13.99
N SER A 174 6.39 -6.32 -14.01
CA SER A 174 6.24 -7.11 -15.25
C SER A 174 4.79 -7.35 -15.71
N THR A 175 3.79 -6.96 -14.91
CA THR A 175 2.38 -7.05 -15.30
C THR A 175 1.91 -5.69 -15.77
N GLU A 176 1.67 -5.52 -17.07
CA GLU A 176 1.24 -4.25 -17.67
C GLU A 176 -0.25 -4.27 -18.06
N PHE A 177 -0.89 -3.12 -17.91
CA PHE A 177 -2.29 -2.89 -18.28
C PHE A 177 -2.35 -2.06 -19.57
N PRO A 178 -3.31 -2.30 -20.46
CA PRO A 178 -3.37 -1.63 -21.76
C PRO A 178 -3.74 -0.15 -21.61
N GLU A 179 -3.21 0.70 -22.49
CA GLU A 179 -3.50 2.15 -22.51
C GLU A 179 -4.99 2.47 -22.67
N SER A 180 -5.77 1.58 -23.30
CA SER A 180 -7.24 1.70 -23.38
C SER A 180 -7.97 1.76 -22.03
N CYS A 181 -7.28 1.50 -20.92
CA CYS A 181 -7.82 1.69 -19.56
C CYS A 181 -7.83 3.18 -19.14
N LEU A 182 -7.12 4.06 -19.86
CA LEU A 182 -7.06 5.49 -19.56
C LEU A 182 -8.34 6.23 -19.97
N ASP A 183 -9.07 5.68 -20.96
CA ASP A 183 -10.31 6.22 -21.51
C ASP A 183 -11.48 6.23 -20.49
#